data_AF-A0A0T5ZAI8-F1
#
_entry.id   AF-A0A0T5ZAI8-F1
#
_cell.length_a   1.000
_cell.length_b   1.000
_cell.length_c   1.000
_cell.angle_alpha   90.00
_cell.angle_beta   90.00
_cell.angle_gamma   90.00
#
_symmetry.space_group_name_H-M   'P 1'
#
loop_
_entity.id
_entity.type
_entity.pdbx_description
1 polymer ?
#
loop_
_entity_poly.entity_id
_entity_poly.type
_entity_poly.pdbx_seq_one_letter_code
_entity_poly.pdbx_strand_id
1 'polypeptide(L)'
;MINAFHSLWDIRCGNYNVLRNNYFYNERQKDGEVYDCDGQVKTYKYNATKRNLIEGNEFDYTANSGNKSPFSGIQYGGQDGIIRHNRFHDTTGPALRLALYGTEANHVTGNRVYQNVMHSSDFAGVWIQPKHSVSDNIFKNNILGGSSFVNNDNRWSWWNNELKGEPVQLYLSRDSGYLFDTNAFAHANPDQPYLITYGNGFRESGIDPQRSVAWWNSNEPGKFRNNMVAQPAFVDDGGRDFHLKAGSPMIDAGTFLTRTASAGSGTTMRVTDAAYFYDGFGIPGERGDEIQLEGESTTATILAVDYASNTLTLDRSLSWSSGQGVSLKYNGNAPDIGAFESEG
;
A
#
# COMPACT_ATOMS: atom_id res chain seq x y z
N MET A 1 20.21 -13.12 22.57
CA MET A 1 18.92 -12.40 22.38
C MET A 1 17.87 -13.42 21.99
N ILE A 2 16.68 -13.34 22.57
CA ILE A 2 15.54 -14.17 22.16
C ILE A 2 14.75 -13.33 21.15
N ASN A 3 14.94 -13.61 19.85
CA ASN A 3 14.18 -12.94 18.80
C ASN A 3 12.73 -13.45 18.80
N ALA A 4 11.76 -12.55 18.58
CA ALA A 4 10.36 -12.93 18.42
C ALA A 4 10.25 -13.98 17.30
N PHE A 5 9.55 -15.09 17.58
CA PHE A 5 9.55 -16.25 16.67
C PHE A 5 8.52 -16.12 15.54
N HIS A 6 7.46 -15.31 15.75
CA HIS A 6 6.33 -15.23 14.83
C HIS A 6 6.25 -13.88 14.10
N SER A 7 5.82 -12.82 14.76
CA SER A 7 5.88 -11.44 14.25
C SER A 7 6.69 -10.57 15.21
N LEU A 8 7.32 -9.51 14.69
CA LEU A 8 8.02 -8.52 15.53
C LEU A 8 7.01 -7.60 16.21
N TRP A 9 5.86 -7.35 15.57
CA TRP A 9 4.75 -6.59 16.12
C TRP A 9 3.42 -7.13 15.60
N ASP A 10 2.36 -6.90 16.38
CA ASP A 10 0.99 -7.12 15.94
C ASP A 10 0.03 -6.02 16.42
N ILE A 11 -1.04 -5.80 15.65
CA ILE A 11 -2.19 -5.00 16.05
C ILE A 11 -3.42 -5.89 15.96
N ARG A 12 -4.01 -6.25 17.12
CA ARG A 12 -5.18 -7.13 17.21
C ARG A 12 -6.34 -6.43 17.91
N CYS A 13 -7.44 -6.19 17.20
CA CYS A 13 -8.57 -5.34 17.65
C CYS A 13 -8.18 -3.95 18.12
N GLY A 14 -6.99 -3.48 17.72
CA GLY A 14 -6.50 -2.16 18.00
C GLY A 14 -7.07 -1.17 17.00
N ASN A 15 -7.52 -0.03 17.49
CA ASN A 15 -7.95 1.08 16.66
C ASN A 15 -7.13 2.31 16.99
N TYR A 16 -6.91 3.18 16.00
CA TYR A 16 -6.23 4.47 16.21
C TYR A 16 -4.78 4.31 16.71
N ASN A 17 -4.06 3.29 16.24
CA ASN A 17 -2.64 3.10 16.54
C ASN A 17 -1.76 3.73 15.47
N VAL A 18 -0.55 4.10 15.85
CA VAL A 18 0.48 4.66 14.96
C VAL A 18 1.75 3.85 15.06
N LEU A 19 2.22 3.33 13.92
CA LEU A 19 3.52 2.69 13.77
C LEU A 19 4.33 3.50 12.77
N ARG A 20 5.31 4.27 13.25
CA ARG A 20 6.03 5.24 12.43
C ARG A 20 7.54 5.15 12.57
N ASN A 21 8.26 5.26 11.45
CA ASN A 21 9.71 5.43 11.38
C ASN A 21 10.53 4.35 12.11
N ASN A 22 10.10 3.09 12.01
CA ASN A 22 10.82 1.95 12.54
C ASN A 22 11.56 1.19 11.44
N TYR A 23 12.56 0.42 11.83
CA TYR A 23 13.23 -0.56 10.98
C TYR A 23 12.90 -1.97 11.51
N PHE A 24 12.42 -2.84 10.63
CA PHE A 24 12.04 -4.21 10.92
C PHE A 24 12.88 -5.16 10.09
N TYR A 25 13.44 -6.17 10.75
CA TYR A 25 14.19 -7.27 10.14
C TYR A 25 13.88 -8.55 10.88
N ASN A 26 13.38 -9.58 10.19
CA ASN A 26 13.02 -10.85 10.84
C ASN A 26 13.62 -12.08 10.17
N GLU A 27 14.75 -12.54 10.71
CA GLU A 27 15.42 -13.80 10.33
C GLU A 27 14.62 -15.08 10.62
N ARG A 28 13.54 -15.01 11.39
CA ARG A 28 12.75 -16.18 11.81
C ARG A 28 11.45 -16.33 11.04
N GLN A 29 10.76 -15.21 10.78
CA GLN A 29 9.48 -15.26 10.10
C GLN A 29 9.09 -13.92 9.43
N LYS A 30 7.96 -13.31 9.82
CA LYS A 30 7.31 -12.12 9.20
C LYS A 30 7.50 -10.90 10.09
N ASP A 31 7.49 -9.70 9.52
CA ASP A 31 7.77 -8.52 10.35
C ASP A 31 6.55 -8.10 11.16
N GLY A 32 5.41 -7.93 10.50
CA GLY A 32 4.20 -7.39 11.11
C GLY A 32 2.92 -8.15 10.81
N GLU A 33 1.98 -8.08 11.75
CA GLU A 33 0.60 -8.54 11.58
C GLU A 33 -0.42 -7.48 11.99
N VAL A 34 -1.48 -7.34 11.22
CA VAL A 34 -2.66 -6.54 11.61
C VAL A 34 -3.86 -7.44 11.45
N TYR A 35 -4.52 -7.85 12.53
CA TYR A 35 -5.66 -8.76 12.46
C TYR A 35 -6.80 -8.34 13.35
N ASP A 36 -7.98 -8.87 13.06
CA ASP A 36 -9.11 -8.83 13.96
C ASP A 36 -8.83 -9.73 15.19
N CYS A 37 -9.74 -9.74 16.16
CA CYS A 37 -9.57 -10.60 17.33
C CYS A 37 -9.86 -12.04 16.92
N ASP A 38 -8.88 -12.91 17.15
CA ASP A 38 -9.03 -14.35 17.10
C ASP A 38 -8.92 -14.96 18.51
N GLY A 39 -9.05 -16.29 18.57
CA GLY A 39 -8.91 -17.04 19.81
C GLY A 39 -7.59 -16.81 20.56
N GLN A 40 -6.56 -16.22 19.95
CA GLN A 40 -5.29 -15.91 20.63
C GLN A 40 -5.44 -14.78 21.65
N VAL A 41 -6.35 -13.82 21.40
CA VAL A 41 -6.69 -12.75 22.35
C VAL A 41 -7.93 -13.08 23.20
N LYS A 42 -8.30 -14.38 23.28
CA LYS A 42 -9.45 -14.92 24.04
C LYS A 42 -10.82 -14.30 23.71
N THR A 43 -10.91 -13.57 22.60
CA THR A 43 -12.14 -12.91 22.14
C THR A 43 -12.25 -13.06 20.63
N TYR A 44 -13.47 -13.14 20.11
CA TYR A 44 -13.72 -13.17 18.67
C TYR A 44 -14.47 -11.90 18.31
N LYS A 45 -13.80 -11.01 17.59
CA LYS A 45 -14.37 -9.74 17.10
C LYS A 45 -13.81 -9.47 15.72
N TYR A 46 -14.69 -9.39 14.75
CA TYR A 46 -14.40 -9.12 13.35
C TYR A 46 -14.71 -7.68 13.01
N ASN A 47 -14.07 -7.13 11.98
CA ASN A 47 -14.21 -5.73 11.59
C ASN A 47 -13.91 -4.78 12.77
N ALA A 48 -12.84 -5.08 13.51
CA ALA A 48 -12.55 -4.51 14.82
C ALA A 48 -11.15 -3.89 14.93
N THR A 49 -10.36 -3.96 13.85
CA THR A 49 -8.98 -3.43 13.79
C THR A 49 -8.91 -2.33 12.76
N LYS A 50 -9.34 -1.13 13.16
CA LYS A 50 -9.62 -0.02 12.25
C LYS A 50 -8.72 1.18 12.45
N ARG A 51 -8.53 1.96 11.39
CA ARG A 51 -7.94 3.30 11.47
C ARG A 51 -6.59 3.28 12.17
N ASN A 52 -5.71 2.41 11.69
CA ASN A 52 -4.32 2.38 12.12
C ASN A 52 -3.46 3.02 11.04
N LEU A 53 -2.44 3.75 11.46
CA LEU A 53 -1.46 4.40 10.60
C LEU A 53 -0.15 3.62 10.67
N ILE A 54 0.33 3.14 9.53
CA ILE A 54 1.63 2.50 9.39
C ILE A 54 2.41 3.34 8.36
N GLU A 55 3.39 4.12 8.82
CA GLU A 55 4.08 5.04 7.92
C GLU A 55 5.58 5.20 8.13
N GLY A 56 6.30 5.50 7.04
CA GLY A 56 7.72 5.82 7.11
C GLY A 56 8.61 4.68 7.61
N ASN A 57 8.07 3.46 7.75
CA ASN A 57 8.83 2.33 8.25
C ASN A 57 9.63 1.66 7.13
N GLU A 58 10.68 0.97 7.53
CA GLU A 58 11.50 0.11 6.71
C GLU A 58 11.26 -1.34 7.11
N PHE A 59 10.77 -2.14 6.16
CA PHE A 59 10.52 -3.57 6.30
C PHE A 59 11.55 -4.30 5.45
N ASP A 60 12.63 -4.70 6.11
CA ASP A 60 13.73 -5.47 5.56
C ASP A 60 13.52 -6.95 5.86
N TYR A 61 13.86 -7.81 4.91
CA TYR A 61 14.03 -9.25 5.04
C TYR A 61 13.07 -10.01 5.98
N THR A 62 12.34 -10.93 5.36
CA THR A 62 11.61 -11.98 6.07
C THR A 62 12.21 -13.34 5.76
N ALA A 63 12.11 -14.27 6.70
CA ALA A 63 12.69 -15.59 6.52
C ALA A 63 11.97 -16.42 5.44
N ASN A 64 12.65 -17.45 4.93
CA ASN A 64 12.03 -18.44 4.05
C ASN A 64 11.03 -19.31 4.82
N SER A 65 9.78 -19.36 4.35
CA SER A 65 8.73 -20.19 4.94
C SER A 65 8.87 -21.69 4.69
N GLY A 66 9.80 -22.09 3.82
CA GLY A 66 9.85 -23.40 3.22
C GLY A 66 8.53 -23.73 2.52
N ASN A 67 8.13 -25.01 2.56
CA ASN A 67 6.92 -25.54 1.92
C ASN A 67 5.61 -25.14 2.64
N LYS A 68 5.44 -23.85 2.93
CA LYS A 68 4.35 -23.21 3.66
C LYS A 68 4.00 -21.87 3.01
N SER A 69 2.97 -21.20 3.54
CA SER A 69 2.62 -19.85 3.08
C SER A 69 3.76 -18.86 3.36
N PRO A 70 4.07 -17.94 2.43
CA PRO A 70 5.18 -17.01 2.58
C PRO A 70 4.99 -16.07 3.77
N PHE A 71 6.12 -15.72 4.41
CA PHE A 71 6.21 -14.74 5.48
C PHE A 71 6.34 -13.35 4.88
N SER A 72 5.44 -12.45 5.25
CA SER A 72 5.29 -11.15 4.60
C SER A 72 5.95 -10.05 5.42
N GLY A 73 6.30 -8.92 4.78
CA GLY A 73 6.62 -7.72 5.54
C GLY A 73 5.45 -7.36 6.45
N ILE A 74 4.25 -7.22 5.88
CA ILE A 74 3.00 -7.14 6.66
C ILE A 74 1.99 -8.17 6.17
N GLN A 75 1.45 -8.95 7.11
CA GLN A 75 0.18 -9.65 6.88
C GLN A 75 -0.96 -8.80 7.44
N TYR A 76 -1.74 -8.19 6.54
CA TYR A 76 -2.68 -7.15 6.84
C TYR A 76 -4.14 -7.59 6.63
N GLY A 77 -4.86 -7.67 7.73
CA GLY A 77 -6.26 -8.03 7.87
C GLY A 77 -7.13 -6.91 8.46
N GLY A 78 -6.66 -5.66 8.44
CA GLY A 78 -7.31 -4.50 9.07
C GLY A 78 -8.26 -3.75 8.15
N GLN A 79 -8.96 -2.75 8.72
CA GLN A 79 -9.92 -1.92 7.99
C GLN A 79 -9.65 -0.43 8.17
N ASP A 80 -10.10 0.39 7.23
CA ASP A 80 -10.04 1.86 7.28
C ASP A 80 -8.64 2.42 7.62
N GLY A 81 -7.57 1.68 7.31
CA GLY A 81 -6.20 2.01 7.70
C GLY A 81 -5.42 2.75 6.61
N ILE A 82 -4.34 3.40 7.03
CA ILE A 82 -3.42 4.14 6.16
C ILE A 82 -2.05 3.44 6.21
N ILE A 83 -1.55 3.05 5.03
CA ILE A 83 -0.21 2.48 4.85
C ILE A 83 0.53 3.35 3.85
N ARG A 84 1.48 4.18 4.31
CA ARG A 84 2.13 5.16 3.43
C ARG A 84 3.60 5.41 3.74
N HIS A 85 4.38 5.87 2.77
CA HIS A 85 5.81 6.21 2.93
C HIS A 85 6.68 5.06 3.46
N ASN A 86 6.17 3.82 3.46
CA ASN A 86 6.95 2.68 3.90
C ASN A 86 7.82 2.17 2.75
N ARG A 87 8.95 1.58 3.13
CA ARG A 87 9.89 0.93 2.23
C ARG A 87 9.94 -0.53 2.59
N PHE A 88 9.59 -1.38 1.65
CA PHE A 88 9.69 -2.83 1.79
C PHE A 88 10.77 -3.30 0.83
N HIS A 89 11.74 -4.04 1.34
CA HIS A 89 12.77 -4.62 0.49
C HIS A 89 13.30 -5.95 1.02
N ASP A 90 13.78 -6.78 0.09
CA ASP A 90 14.47 -8.05 0.39
C ASP A 90 13.61 -9.06 1.17
N THR A 91 12.30 -8.88 1.19
CA THR A 91 11.39 -9.81 1.86
C THR A 91 11.32 -11.13 1.10
N THR A 92 11.43 -12.28 1.80
CA THR A 92 11.29 -13.58 1.12
C THR A 92 9.86 -13.80 0.62
N GLY A 93 8.86 -13.38 1.41
CA GLY A 93 7.47 -13.34 0.95
C GLY A 93 7.08 -11.96 0.41
N PRO A 94 5.76 -11.70 0.24
CA PRO A 94 5.35 -10.42 -0.28
C PRO A 94 5.58 -9.29 0.72
N ALA A 95 5.89 -8.09 0.21
CA ALA A 95 6.03 -6.90 1.03
C ALA A 95 4.74 -6.61 1.83
N LEU A 96 3.61 -6.45 1.13
CA LEU A 96 2.30 -6.31 1.75
C LEU A 96 1.36 -7.43 1.29
N ARG A 97 0.81 -8.16 2.25
CA ARG A 97 -0.24 -9.15 1.99
C ARG A 97 -1.55 -8.70 2.62
N LEU A 98 -2.57 -8.46 1.80
CA LEU A 98 -3.95 -8.35 2.30
C LEU A 98 -4.43 -9.76 2.66
N ALA A 99 -4.21 -10.12 3.92
CA ALA A 99 -4.32 -11.46 4.45
C ALA A 99 -5.73 -11.72 4.99
N LEU A 100 -6.34 -12.81 4.52
CA LEU A 100 -7.70 -13.20 4.88
C LEU A 100 -7.65 -14.61 5.44
N TYR A 101 -8.00 -14.74 6.71
CA TYR A 101 -7.94 -15.99 7.46
C TYR A 101 -9.25 -16.19 8.22
N GLY A 102 -9.85 -17.36 8.03
CA GLY A 102 -11.23 -17.70 8.43
C GLY A 102 -11.73 -16.99 9.69
N THR A 103 -11.18 -17.34 10.85
CA THR A 103 -11.60 -16.81 12.16
C THR A 103 -10.71 -15.70 12.70
N GLU A 104 -9.77 -15.19 11.91
CA GLU A 104 -8.74 -14.24 12.38
C GLU A 104 -8.77 -12.90 11.65
N ALA A 105 -9.14 -12.90 10.37
CA ALA A 105 -9.23 -11.71 9.54
C ALA A 105 -10.13 -11.97 8.34
N ASN A 106 -11.40 -11.58 8.42
CA ASN A 106 -12.39 -11.80 7.36
C ASN A 106 -12.86 -10.49 6.70
N HIS A 107 -12.33 -9.33 7.13
CA HIS A 107 -12.62 -8.02 6.57
C HIS A 107 -11.32 -7.27 6.29
N VAL A 108 -11.03 -7.04 5.02
CA VAL A 108 -9.96 -6.11 4.61
C VAL A 108 -10.58 -5.03 3.75
N THR A 109 -10.98 -3.94 4.39
CA THR A 109 -11.85 -2.95 3.76
C THR A 109 -11.45 -1.52 4.03
N GLY A 110 -11.68 -0.60 3.09
CA GLY A 110 -11.53 0.83 3.33
C GLY A 110 -10.09 1.32 3.47
N ASN A 111 -9.10 0.50 3.12
CA ASN A 111 -7.70 0.85 3.35
C ASN A 111 -7.16 1.77 2.24
N ARG A 112 -6.28 2.70 2.61
CA ARG A 112 -5.55 3.58 1.69
C ARG A 112 -4.06 3.25 1.78
N VAL A 113 -3.52 2.71 0.69
CA VAL A 113 -2.12 2.28 0.59
C VAL A 113 -1.44 3.15 -0.46
N TYR A 114 -0.64 4.12 -0.05
CA TYR A 114 -0.13 5.08 -1.01
C TYR A 114 1.28 5.57 -0.73
N GLN A 115 1.99 5.97 -1.78
CA GLN A 115 3.36 6.48 -1.65
C GLN A 115 4.26 5.52 -0.86
N ASN A 116 4.21 4.22 -1.15
CA ASN A 116 5.16 3.24 -0.63
C ASN A 116 6.12 2.81 -1.73
N VAL A 117 7.28 2.27 -1.34
CA VAL A 117 8.17 1.51 -2.22
C VAL A 117 8.11 0.04 -1.80
N MET A 118 7.75 -0.83 -2.74
CA MET A 118 7.72 -2.28 -2.55
C MET A 118 8.67 -2.91 -3.56
N HIS A 119 9.89 -3.19 -3.12
CA HIS A 119 11.00 -3.51 -4.01
C HIS A 119 11.68 -4.84 -3.67
N SER A 120 12.22 -5.56 -4.64
CA SER A 120 13.07 -6.75 -4.39
C SER A 120 12.48 -7.80 -3.44
N SER A 121 11.17 -8.08 -3.48
CA SER A 121 10.62 -9.24 -2.79
C SER A 121 10.85 -10.50 -3.62
N ASP A 122 11.20 -11.62 -2.97
CA ASP A 122 11.30 -12.97 -3.54
C ASP A 122 9.92 -13.60 -3.81
N PHE A 123 8.88 -12.78 -3.98
CA PHE A 123 7.51 -13.21 -4.21
C PHE A 123 6.74 -12.18 -5.04
N ALA A 124 6.26 -11.11 -4.40
CA ALA A 124 5.54 -9.99 -5.02
C ALA A 124 5.56 -8.77 -4.09
N GLY A 125 5.48 -7.55 -4.62
CA GLY A 125 5.29 -6.37 -3.78
C GLY A 125 3.95 -6.43 -3.02
N VAL A 126 2.86 -6.78 -3.70
CA VAL A 126 1.54 -6.93 -3.07
C VAL A 126 0.94 -8.29 -3.37
N TRP A 127 0.34 -8.93 -2.36
CA TRP A 127 -0.53 -10.08 -2.55
C TRP A 127 -1.92 -9.85 -1.94
N ILE A 128 -2.96 -9.90 -2.77
CA ILE A 128 -4.36 -9.83 -2.33
C ILE A 128 -4.98 -11.23 -2.38
N GLN A 129 -5.38 -11.73 -1.22
CA GLN A 129 -5.85 -13.10 -1.05
C GLN A 129 -7.29 -13.34 -1.53
N PRO A 130 -7.64 -14.62 -1.84
CA PRO A 130 -9.01 -14.98 -2.17
C PRO A 130 -9.88 -15.04 -0.89
N LYS A 131 -11.20 -15.13 -1.10
CA LYS A 131 -12.25 -15.32 -0.06
C LYS A 131 -12.55 -14.07 0.76
N HIS A 132 -13.53 -14.21 1.65
CA HIS A 132 -13.92 -13.22 2.66
C HIS A 132 -14.27 -11.82 2.11
N SER A 133 -14.52 -10.86 3.00
CA SER A 133 -14.93 -9.50 2.64
C SER A 133 -13.69 -8.65 2.35
N VAL A 134 -13.56 -8.21 1.11
CA VAL A 134 -12.53 -7.26 0.68
C VAL A 134 -13.20 -6.26 -0.24
N SER A 135 -13.14 -4.99 0.12
CA SER A 135 -13.81 -3.91 -0.58
C SER A 135 -13.13 -2.58 -0.30
N ASP A 136 -13.14 -1.66 -1.26
CA ASP A 136 -12.65 -0.30 -1.06
C ASP A 136 -11.19 -0.21 -0.54
N ASN A 137 -10.29 -1.03 -1.08
CA ASN A 137 -8.85 -0.88 -0.84
C ASN A 137 -8.22 -0.12 -2.01
N ILE A 138 -7.67 1.06 -1.77
CA ILE A 138 -7.13 1.89 -2.84
C ILE A 138 -5.62 1.99 -2.70
N PHE A 139 -4.93 1.65 -3.79
CA PHE A 139 -3.48 1.72 -3.95
C PHE A 139 -3.14 2.89 -4.87
N LYS A 140 -2.39 3.87 -4.38
CA LYS A 140 -2.11 5.10 -5.14
C LYS A 140 -0.66 5.55 -5.03
N ASN A 141 -0.03 5.98 -6.12
CA ASN A 141 1.33 6.55 -6.10
C ASN A 141 2.38 5.63 -5.47
N ASN A 142 2.21 4.31 -5.49
CA ASN A 142 3.24 3.37 -5.01
C ASN A 142 4.21 3.01 -6.14
N ILE A 143 5.45 2.70 -5.77
CA ILE A 143 6.40 2.00 -6.65
C ILE A 143 6.38 0.52 -6.29
N LEU A 144 6.13 -0.35 -7.27
CA LEU A 144 6.27 -1.79 -7.16
C LEU A 144 7.35 -2.25 -8.14
N GLY A 145 8.45 -2.79 -7.65
CA GLY A 145 9.64 -3.03 -8.46
C GLY A 145 10.52 -4.16 -8.00
N GLY A 146 11.43 -4.61 -8.87
CA GLY A 146 12.54 -5.50 -8.52
C GLY A 146 12.17 -6.88 -7.97
N SER A 147 10.87 -7.18 -7.78
CA SER A 147 10.42 -8.45 -7.20
C SER A 147 10.45 -9.55 -8.26
N SER A 148 10.83 -10.75 -7.85
CA SER A 148 10.79 -11.95 -8.69
C SER A 148 10.19 -13.08 -7.88
N PHE A 149 9.33 -13.87 -8.50
CA PHE A 149 8.64 -14.93 -7.79
C PHE A 149 9.58 -16.12 -7.54
N VAL A 150 10.15 -16.16 -6.34
CA VAL A 150 10.93 -17.29 -5.86
C VAL A 150 9.97 -18.30 -5.25
N ASN A 151 9.73 -19.39 -5.98
CA ASN A 151 8.87 -20.44 -5.45
C ASN A 151 9.57 -21.22 -4.33
N ASN A 152 9.17 -20.92 -3.09
CA ASN A 152 9.60 -21.64 -1.90
C ASN A 152 8.58 -22.72 -1.45
N ASP A 153 7.43 -22.81 -2.12
CA ASP A 153 6.31 -23.70 -1.77
C ASP A 153 5.93 -24.60 -2.96
N ASN A 154 6.48 -25.82 -2.95
CA ASN A 154 6.31 -26.80 -4.01
C ASN A 154 4.92 -27.44 -4.05
N ARG A 155 3.99 -27.09 -3.14
CA ARG A 155 2.64 -27.68 -3.10
C ARG A 155 1.76 -27.29 -4.29
N TRP A 156 2.08 -26.20 -4.99
CA TRP A 156 1.19 -25.60 -6.00
C TRP A 156 1.77 -25.71 -7.40
N SER A 157 1.09 -26.43 -8.29
CA SER A 157 1.57 -26.68 -9.65
C SER A 157 1.79 -25.37 -10.43
N TRP A 158 0.91 -24.38 -10.25
CA TRP A 158 1.06 -23.09 -10.92
C TRP A 158 2.32 -22.33 -10.49
N TRP A 159 2.62 -22.29 -9.20
CA TRP A 159 3.81 -21.63 -8.69
C TRP A 159 5.08 -22.30 -9.23
N ASN A 160 5.08 -23.63 -9.32
CA ASN A 160 6.22 -24.38 -9.84
C ASN A 160 6.42 -24.22 -11.34
N ASN A 161 5.33 -24.25 -12.10
CA ASN A 161 5.39 -24.43 -13.55
C ASN A 161 5.23 -23.14 -14.35
N GLU A 162 4.65 -22.09 -13.75
CA GLU A 162 4.35 -20.84 -14.47
C GLU A 162 4.92 -19.60 -13.78
N LEU A 163 4.78 -19.46 -12.45
CA LEU A 163 5.24 -18.22 -11.80
C LEU A 163 6.73 -18.21 -11.47
N LYS A 164 7.36 -19.37 -11.23
CA LYS A 164 8.74 -19.42 -10.77
C LYS A 164 9.68 -18.68 -11.72
N GLY A 165 10.30 -17.61 -11.22
CA GLY A 165 11.24 -16.76 -11.97
C GLY A 165 10.59 -15.59 -12.71
N GLU A 166 9.26 -15.50 -12.73
CA GLU A 166 8.55 -14.37 -13.35
C GLU A 166 8.66 -13.10 -12.49
N PRO A 167 8.65 -11.90 -13.10
CA PRO A 167 8.81 -10.62 -12.40
C PRO A 167 7.51 -10.16 -11.73
N VAL A 168 6.96 -10.96 -10.83
CA VAL A 168 5.67 -10.69 -10.19
C VAL A 168 5.78 -9.51 -9.23
N GLN A 169 5.07 -8.41 -9.50
CA GLN A 169 4.99 -7.24 -8.60
C GLN A 169 3.66 -7.21 -7.83
N LEU A 170 2.59 -7.68 -8.47
CA LEU A 170 1.26 -7.75 -7.89
C LEU A 170 0.67 -9.14 -8.12
N TYR A 171 0.28 -9.80 -7.04
CA TYR A 171 -0.46 -11.07 -7.08
C TYR A 171 -1.91 -10.85 -6.63
N LEU A 172 -2.83 -10.99 -7.58
CA LEU A 172 -4.27 -10.95 -7.36
C LEU A 172 -4.87 -12.35 -7.38
N SER A 173 -5.32 -12.82 -6.21
CA SER A 173 -6.09 -14.06 -6.09
C SER A 173 -7.61 -13.83 -6.15
N ARG A 174 -8.06 -12.65 -6.59
CA ARG A 174 -9.48 -12.26 -6.70
C ARG A 174 -9.64 -11.17 -7.77
N ASP A 175 -10.88 -10.83 -8.10
CA ASP A 175 -11.23 -9.92 -9.21
C ASP A 175 -11.74 -8.53 -8.80
N SER A 176 -11.91 -8.29 -7.50
CA SER A 176 -12.63 -7.14 -6.98
C SER A 176 -12.11 -6.70 -5.62
N GLY A 177 -12.62 -5.56 -5.14
CA GLY A 177 -12.35 -5.03 -3.80
C GLY A 177 -11.08 -4.19 -3.66
N TYR A 178 -10.45 -3.88 -4.78
CA TYR A 178 -9.27 -3.02 -4.86
C TYR A 178 -9.34 -2.08 -6.07
N LEU A 179 -8.61 -0.97 -5.99
CA LEU A 179 -8.30 -0.06 -7.09
C LEU A 179 -6.82 0.30 -7.04
N PHE A 180 -6.11 0.13 -8.15
CA PHE A 180 -4.75 0.64 -8.37
C PHE A 180 -4.82 1.87 -9.28
N ASP A 181 -4.50 3.05 -8.73
CA ASP A 181 -4.58 4.34 -9.41
C ASP A 181 -3.22 5.05 -9.38
N THR A 182 -2.60 5.24 -10.55
CA THR A 182 -1.29 5.93 -10.67
C THR A 182 -0.17 5.27 -9.83
N ASN A 183 -0.03 3.94 -9.92
CA ASN A 183 1.15 3.24 -9.38
C ASN A 183 2.17 2.99 -10.49
N ALA A 184 3.44 2.96 -10.13
CA ALA A 184 4.52 2.61 -11.03
C ALA A 184 4.96 1.15 -10.83
N PHE A 185 4.98 0.41 -11.92
CA PHE A 185 5.55 -0.93 -12.00
C PHE A 185 6.95 -0.80 -12.60
N ALA A 186 7.98 -0.93 -11.76
CA ALA A 186 9.36 -0.71 -12.17
C ALA A 186 9.85 -1.83 -13.10
N HIS A 187 9.79 -1.59 -14.40
CA HIS A 187 10.27 -2.51 -15.41
C HIS A 187 10.66 -1.76 -16.69
N ALA A 188 11.59 -2.33 -17.47
CA ALA A 188 12.05 -1.71 -18.72
C ALA A 188 11.10 -1.99 -19.91
N ASN A 189 10.39 -3.12 -19.88
CA ASN A 189 9.43 -3.51 -20.91
C ASN A 189 7.99 -3.22 -20.45
N PRO A 190 7.26 -2.29 -21.09
CA PRO A 190 5.87 -1.96 -20.75
C PRO A 190 4.86 -3.07 -21.06
N ASP A 191 5.21 -3.96 -21.99
CA ASP A 191 4.38 -5.11 -22.37
C ASP A 191 4.72 -6.37 -21.57
N GLN A 192 5.56 -6.25 -20.53
CA GLN A 192 5.99 -7.38 -19.72
C GLN A 192 4.79 -8.10 -19.09
N PRO A 193 4.53 -9.37 -19.47
CA PRO A 193 3.54 -10.18 -18.76
C PRO A 193 4.02 -10.49 -17.35
N TYR A 194 3.10 -10.95 -16.50
CA TYR A 194 3.37 -11.36 -15.12
C TYR A 194 3.75 -10.25 -14.13
N LEU A 195 3.97 -8.99 -14.53
CA LEU A 195 4.08 -7.88 -13.56
C LEU A 195 2.86 -7.85 -12.63
N ILE A 196 1.68 -8.13 -13.21
CA ILE A 196 0.46 -8.44 -12.49
C ILE A 196 0.13 -9.90 -12.80
N THR A 197 0.03 -10.72 -11.77
CA THR A 197 -0.52 -12.06 -11.88
C THR A 197 -1.94 -12.14 -11.31
N TYR A 198 -2.85 -12.78 -12.04
CA TYR A 198 -4.29 -12.74 -11.78
C TYR A 198 -4.96 -14.12 -11.92
N GLY A 199 -6.14 -14.25 -11.31
CA GLY A 199 -7.15 -15.25 -11.68
C GLY A 199 -6.98 -16.60 -10.99
N ASN A 200 -5.78 -16.87 -10.48
CA ASN A 200 -5.46 -18.22 -10.02
C ASN A 200 -5.54 -18.40 -8.49
N GLY A 201 -6.64 -17.96 -7.90
CA GLY A 201 -6.91 -18.11 -6.46
C GLY A 201 -6.93 -19.56 -5.95
N PHE A 202 -6.91 -20.54 -6.87
CA PHE A 202 -6.78 -21.98 -6.60
C PHE A 202 -5.40 -22.56 -6.95
N ARG A 203 -4.53 -21.78 -7.59
CA ARG A 203 -3.12 -22.08 -7.92
C ARG A 203 -2.93 -23.30 -8.82
N GLU A 204 -3.79 -23.47 -9.82
CA GLU A 204 -3.71 -24.54 -10.83
C GLU A 204 -3.19 -24.03 -12.17
N SER A 205 -2.37 -24.79 -12.88
CA SER A 205 -1.76 -24.34 -14.14
C SER A 205 -2.76 -24.20 -15.29
N GLY A 206 -2.49 -23.30 -16.25
CA GLY A 206 -3.20 -23.17 -17.52
C GLY A 206 -4.56 -22.46 -17.44
N ILE A 207 -4.83 -21.76 -16.33
CA ILE A 207 -6.15 -21.19 -16.05
C ILE A 207 -6.35 -19.84 -16.76
N ASP A 208 -5.37 -18.94 -16.74
CA ASP A 208 -5.53 -17.60 -17.32
C ASP A 208 -4.24 -17.07 -17.97
N PRO A 209 -4.33 -16.55 -19.20
CA PRO A 209 -3.21 -15.83 -19.80
C PRO A 209 -2.99 -14.51 -19.05
N GLN A 210 -1.73 -14.25 -18.66
CA GLN A 210 -1.38 -13.02 -17.96
C GLN A 210 -1.39 -11.81 -18.90
N ARG A 211 -1.53 -10.62 -18.33
CA ARG A 211 -1.77 -9.37 -19.06
C ARG A 211 -0.75 -8.31 -18.67
N SER A 212 -0.42 -7.42 -19.59
CA SER A 212 0.39 -6.23 -19.29
C SER A 212 -0.41 -5.22 -18.45
N VAL A 213 0.32 -4.32 -17.78
CA VAL A 213 -0.30 -3.21 -17.02
C VAL A 213 -1.15 -2.32 -17.94
N ALA A 214 -0.70 -2.08 -19.18
CA ALA A 214 -1.42 -1.30 -20.18
C ALA A 214 -2.78 -1.90 -20.55
N TRP A 215 -2.85 -3.24 -20.66
CA TRP A 215 -4.11 -3.94 -20.87
C TRP A 215 -5.06 -3.73 -19.68
N TRP A 216 -4.58 -3.89 -18.45
CA TRP A 216 -5.41 -3.67 -17.25
C TRP A 216 -5.98 -2.25 -17.18
N ASN A 217 -5.15 -1.24 -17.43
CA ASN A 217 -5.62 0.16 -17.46
C ASN A 217 -6.72 0.39 -18.52
N SER A 218 -6.61 -0.25 -19.68
CA SER A 218 -7.51 -0.02 -20.81
C SER A 218 -8.81 -0.82 -20.69
N ASN A 219 -8.73 -2.05 -20.21
CA ASN A 219 -9.84 -3.00 -20.19
C ASN A 219 -10.57 -3.04 -18.85
N GLU A 220 -9.90 -2.67 -17.75
CA GLU A 220 -10.45 -2.75 -16.40
C GLU A 220 -10.24 -1.42 -15.61
N PRO A 221 -10.66 -0.25 -16.17
CA PRO A 221 -10.40 1.07 -15.58
C PRO A 221 -10.98 1.29 -14.17
N GLY A 222 -11.95 0.47 -13.77
CA GLY A 222 -12.50 0.46 -12.41
C GLY A 222 -11.62 -0.25 -11.37
N LYS A 223 -10.61 -1.00 -11.82
CA LYS A 223 -9.66 -1.77 -10.98
C LYS A 223 -8.23 -1.25 -11.14
N PHE A 224 -7.88 -0.80 -12.34
CA PHE A 224 -6.57 -0.28 -12.69
C PHE A 224 -6.73 0.95 -13.57
N ARG A 225 -6.15 2.08 -13.19
CA ARG A 225 -6.10 3.26 -14.06
C ARG A 225 -4.83 4.05 -13.83
N ASN A 226 -4.35 4.70 -14.89
CA ASN A 226 -3.18 5.58 -14.87
C ASN A 226 -1.89 4.93 -14.33
N ASN A 227 -1.85 3.61 -14.15
CA ASN A 227 -0.64 2.94 -13.71
C ASN A 227 0.39 2.94 -14.85
N MET A 228 1.66 3.07 -14.52
CA MET A 228 2.73 3.15 -15.52
C MET A 228 3.72 2.00 -15.37
N VAL A 229 4.44 1.71 -16.44
CA VAL A 229 5.59 0.81 -16.42
C VAL A 229 6.81 1.62 -16.83
N ALA A 230 7.66 1.94 -15.86
CA ALA A 230 8.85 2.75 -16.07
C ALA A 230 9.85 2.53 -14.93
N GLN A 231 11.14 2.69 -15.20
CA GLN A 231 12.17 2.60 -14.18
C GLN A 231 12.14 3.84 -13.26
N PRO A 232 12.12 3.67 -11.92
CA PRO A 232 12.08 4.78 -10.97
C PRO A 232 13.32 5.68 -10.95
N ALA A 233 14.45 5.22 -11.49
CA ALA A 233 15.73 5.92 -11.42
C ALA A 233 16.13 6.29 -9.97
N PHE A 234 16.17 5.29 -9.08
CA PHE A 234 16.64 5.46 -7.70
C PHE A 234 18.07 5.99 -7.63
N VAL A 235 18.40 6.73 -6.57
CA VAL A 235 19.76 7.23 -6.28
C VAL A 235 20.75 6.07 -6.20
N ASP A 236 20.44 5.06 -5.39
CA ASP A 236 21.22 3.82 -5.30
C ASP A 236 20.31 2.63 -4.95
N ASP A 237 19.82 1.93 -5.98
CA ASP A 237 18.99 0.74 -5.83
C ASP A 237 19.70 -0.39 -5.05
N GLY A 238 20.98 -0.62 -5.35
CA GLY A 238 21.78 -1.68 -4.71
C GLY A 238 22.06 -1.39 -3.23
N GLY A 239 22.20 -0.11 -2.89
CA GLY A 239 22.32 0.38 -1.51
C GLY A 239 20.99 0.61 -0.80
N ARG A 240 19.85 0.32 -1.43
CA ARG A 240 18.48 0.54 -0.89
C ARG A 240 18.16 2.02 -0.62
N ASP A 241 18.86 2.93 -1.29
CA ASP A 241 18.50 4.34 -1.34
C ASP A 241 17.45 4.59 -2.42
N PHE A 242 16.19 4.49 -1.99
CA PHE A 242 15.02 4.66 -2.86
C PHE A 242 14.60 6.12 -3.08
N HIS A 243 15.41 7.11 -2.72
CA HIS A 243 15.20 8.47 -3.21
C HIS A 243 15.32 8.50 -4.74
N LEU A 244 14.62 9.43 -5.38
CA LEU A 244 14.59 9.56 -6.83
C LEU A 244 15.76 10.44 -7.29
N LYS A 245 16.42 10.05 -8.39
CA LYS A 245 17.37 10.93 -9.09
C LYS A 245 16.63 12.04 -9.81
N ALA A 246 17.29 13.18 -9.98
CA ALA A 246 16.82 14.25 -10.85
C ALA A 246 16.48 13.71 -12.25
N GLY A 247 15.30 14.09 -12.77
CA GLY A 247 14.77 13.60 -14.03
C GLY A 247 14.12 12.22 -13.97
N SER A 248 13.95 11.64 -12.78
CA SER A 248 13.15 10.43 -12.61
C SER A 248 11.74 10.62 -13.18
N PRO A 249 11.18 9.62 -13.89
CA PRO A 249 9.80 9.67 -14.36
C PRO A 249 8.75 9.56 -13.24
N MET A 250 9.19 9.39 -11.98
CA MET A 250 8.31 9.32 -10.80
C MET A 250 8.10 10.69 -10.14
N ILE A 251 8.93 11.68 -10.50
CA ILE A 251 8.82 13.05 -10.00
C ILE A 251 7.62 13.73 -10.65
N ASP A 252 6.80 14.43 -9.86
CA ASP A 252 5.58 15.13 -10.33
C ASP A 252 4.57 14.22 -11.05
N ALA A 253 4.71 12.90 -10.91
CA ALA A 253 3.97 11.93 -11.71
C ALA A 253 2.79 11.28 -10.98
N GLY A 254 2.67 11.53 -9.67
CA GLY A 254 1.60 11.02 -8.83
C GLY A 254 0.28 11.75 -9.06
N THR A 255 -0.80 11.14 -8.57
CA THR A 255 -2.14 11.73 -8.56
C THR A 255 -2.51 12.23 -7.17
N PHE A 256 -3.36 13.26 -7.09
CA PHE A 256 -3.87 13.76 -5.83
C PHE A 256 -4.66 12.69 -5.07
N LEU A 257 -4.54 12.66 -3.75
CA LEU A 257 -5.15 11.64 -2.91
C LEU A 257 -6.68 11.69 -2.99
N THR A 258 -7.24 12.90 -2.95
CA THR A 258 -8.68 13.15 -3.05
C THR A 258 -8.94 14.47 -3.77
N ARG A 259 -10.21 14.88 -3.87
CA ARG A 259 -10.62 16.18 -4.42
C ARG A 259 -11.56 16.91 -3.46
N THR A 260 -11.57 18.23 -3.52
CA THR A 260 -12.60 19.03 -2.84
C THR A 260 -13.98 18.72 -3.41
N ALA A 261 -14.98 18.59 -2.54
CA ALA A 261 -16.35 18.25 -2.94
C ALA A 261 -17.12 19.44 -3.54
N SER A 262 -16.71 20.67 -3.21
CA SER A 262 -17.28 21.94 -3.69
C SER A 262 -16.26 23.06 -3.56
N ALA A 263 -16.45 24.17 -4.26
CA ALA A 263 -15.66 25.38 -4.04
C ALA A 263 -15.95 25.99 -2.65
N GLY A 264 -15.00 26.71 -2.08
CA GLY A 264 -15.15 27.31 -0.75
C GLY A 264 -13.92 28.05 -0.25
N SER A 265 -14.03 28.59 0.95
CA SER A 265 -12.89 29.14 1.70
C SER A 265 -13.14 29.00 3.20
N GLY A 266 -12.08 28.95 3.99
CA GLY A 266 -12.12 28.83 5.44
C GLY A 266 -11.32 27.64 5.97
N THR A 267 -11.59 27.24 7.20
CA THR A 267 -10.89 26.14 7.89
C THR A 267 -11.62 24.81 7.81
N THR A 268 -12.82 24.76 7.25
CA THR A 268 -13.62 23.53 7.12
C THR A 268 -13.77 23.18 5.65
N MET A 269 -13.13 22.10 5.23
CA MET A 269 -13.07 21.69 3.82
C MET A 269 -13.70 20.32 3.65
N ARG A 270 -14.75 20.23 2.83
CA ARG A 270 -15.33 18.94 2.44
C ARG A 270 -14.57 18.36 1.25
N VAL A 271 -14.15 17.11 1.36
CA VAL A 271 -13.48 16.34 0.31
C VAL A 271 -14.32 15.14 -0.12
N THR A 272 -13.95 14.51 -1.23
CA THR A 272 -14.65 13.31 -1.74
C THR A 272 -14.36 12.07 -0.91
N ASP A 273 -13.16 11.99 -0.33
CA ASP A 273 -12.69 10.88 0.49
C ASP A 273 -11.67 11.41 1.49
N ALA A 274 -12.00 11.38 2.78
CA ALA A 274 -11.12 11.81 3.86
C ALA A 274 -10.30 10.67 4.46
N ALA A 275 -10.53 9.41 4.05
CA ALA A 275 -9.84 8.23 4.59
C ALA A 275 -8.33 8.20 4.29
N TYR A 276 -7.86 9.05 3.39
CA TYR A 276 -6.42 9.24 3.13
C TYR A 276 -5.69 9.99 4.24
N PHE A 277 -6.40 10.73 5.09
CA PHE A 277 -5.76 11.68 6.00
C PHE A 277 -5.83 11.26 7.45
N TYR A 278 -4.82 11.72 8.20
CA TYR A 278 -4.60 11.53 9.62
C TYR A 278 -4.64 12.89 10.34
N ASP A 279 -5.30 12.95 11.50
CA ASP A 279 -5.42 14.17 12.33
C ASP A 279 -4.63 14.12 13.64
N GLY A 280 -3.85 13.06 13.88
CA GLY A 280 -3.22 12.82 15.18
C GLY A 280 -3.97 11.81 16.05
N PHE A 281 -5.19 11.40 15.68
CA PHE A 281 -6.05 10.47 16.44
C PHE A 281 -6.25 10.84 17.92
N GLY A 282 -6.06 12.11 18.29
CA GLY A 282 -6.09 12.57 19.67
C GLY A 282 -4.95 12.05 20.55
N ILE A 283 -3.92 11.44 19.97
CA ILE A 283 -2.75 10.95 20.70
C ILE A 283 -1.90 12.15 21.14
N PRO A 284 -1.58 12.31 22.44
CA PRO A 284 -0.76 13.42 22.90
C PRO A 284 0.61 13.46 22.21
N GLY A 285 0.93 14.60 21.58
CA GLY A 285 2.20 14.82 20.89
C GLY A 285 2.16 14.51 19.39
N GLU A 286 1.16 13.79 18.92
CA GLU A 286 0.93 13.58 17.50
C GLU A 286 0.34 14.84 16.83
N ARG A 287 0.58 14.97 15.53
CA ARG A 287 0.05 16.06 14.69
C ARG A 287 -0.59 15.44 13.46
N GLY A 288 -1.67 16.06 12.98
CA GLY A 288 -2.28 15.69 11.72
C GLY A 288 -1.44 16.07 10.52
N ASP A 289 -1.89 15.62 9.36
CA ASP A 289 -1.19 15.78 8.10
C ASP A 289 -1.10 17.24 7.67
N GLU A 290 0.05 17.62 7.13
CA GLU A 290 0.19 18.85 6.36
C GLU A 290 -0.26 18.57 4.91
N ILE A 291 -1.26 19.32 4.45
CA ILE A 291 -1.85 19.18 3.11
C ILE A 291 -1.58 20.38 2.23
N GLN A 292 -1.67 20.15 0.93
CA GLN A 292 -1.55 21.15 -0.13
C GLN A 292 -2.60 20.90 -1.22
N LEU A 293 -3.06 21.99 -1.82
CA LEU A 293 -4.05 21.96 -2.90
C LEU A 293 -3.36 22.02 -4.27
N GLU A 294 -3.93 21.30 -5.23
CA GLU A 294 -3.50 21.31 -6.63
C GLU A 294 -3.32 22.75 -7.16
N GLY A 295 -2.11 23.07 -7.62
CA GLY A 295 -1.76 24.39 -8.17
C GLY A 295 -1.46 25.48 -7.14
N GLU A 296 -1.52 25.18 -5.85
CA GLU A 296 -1.27 26.13 -4.76
C GLU A 296 0.02 25.79 -4.02
N SER A 297 0.69 26.80 -3.43
CA SER A 297 1.87 26.60 -2.58
C SER A 297 1.58 26.73 -1.08
N THR A 298 0.39 27.21 -0.72
CA THR A 298 0.00 27.36 0.69
C THR A 298 -0.39 26.00 1.26
N THR A 299 0.20 25.65 2.40
CA THR A 299 -0.13 24.43 3.15
C THR A 299 -1.01 24.73 4.36
N ALA A 300 -1.74 23.72 4.82
CA ALA A 300 -2.46 23.74 6.09
C ALA A 300 -2.28 22.40 6.81
N THR A 301 -2.26 22.43 8.15
CA THR A 301 -2.27 21.21 8.98
C THR A 301 -3.69 20.82 9.30
N ILE A 302 -4.00 19.53 9.16
CA ILE A 302 -5.29 18.96 9.58
C ILE A 302 -5.32 18.86 11.11
N LEU A 303 -6.34 19.46 11.72
CA LEU A 303 -6.62 19.41 13.15
C LEU A 303 -7.63 18.33 13.53
N ALA A 304 -8.53 17.97 12.62
CA ALA A 304 -9.52 16.93 12.81
C ALA A 304 -10.02 16.39 11.46
N VAL A 305 -10.30 15.09 11.41
CA VAL A 305 -11.01 14.45 10.29
C VAL A 305 -12.35 13.91 10.75
N ASP A 306 -13.43 14.41 10.14
CA ASP A 306 -14.72 13.75 10.17
C ASP A 306 -14.84 12.79 8.98
N TYR A 307 -14.52 11.52 9.24
CA TYR A 307 -14.59 10.46 8.23
C TYR A 307 -16.02 10.11 7.79
N ALA A 308 -17.05 10.44 8.59
CA ALA A 308 -18.44 10.16 8.22
C ALA A 308 -18.97 11.20 7.22
N SER A 309 -18.57 12.46 7.38
CA SER A 309 -18.98 13.53 6.47
C SER A 309 -17.95 13.87 5.38
N ASN A 310 -16.77 13.22 5.40
CA ASN A 310 -15.59 13.53 4.59
C ASN A 310 -15.17 15.00 4.71
N THR A 311 -15.03 15.48 5.95
CA THR A 311 -14.71 16.88 6.23
C THR A 311 -13.41 17.00 7.01
N LEU A 312 -12.52 17.88 6.53
CA LEU A 312 -11.26 18.23 7.17
C LEU A 312 -11.42 19.56 7.91
N THR A 313 -10.91 19.63 9.14
CA THR A 313 -10.73 20.89 9.88
C THR A 313 -9.26 21.26 9.84
N LEU A 314 -8.95 22.49 9.42
CA LEU A 314 -7.60 22.98 9.15
C LEU A 314 -7.14 24.02 10.18
N ASP A 315 -5.83 24.13 10.39
CA ASP A 315 -5.21 25.11 11.30
C ASP A 315 -5.35 26.56 10.80
N ARG A 316 -5.53 26.74 9.49
CA ARG A 316 -5.68 28.04 8.84
C ARG A 316 -6.66 27.97 7.68
N SER A 317 -7.17 29.14 7.30
CA SER A 317 -8.06 29.25 6.15
C SER A 317 -7.31 29.02 4.85
N LEU A 318 -7.88 28.17 3.99
CA LEU A 318 -7.53 28.07 2.58
C LEU A 318 -8.69 28.57 1.72
N SER A 319 -8.44 28.81 0.44
CA SER A 319 -9.47 29.03 -0.59
C SER A 319 -9.31 27.95 -1.65
N TRP A 320 -10.41 27.37 -2.12
CA TRP A 320 -10.37 26.25 -3.05
C TRP A 320 -11.50 26.27 -4.08
N SER A 321 -11.21 25.72 -5.24
CA SER A 321 -12.19 25.46 -6.30
C SER A 321 -12.89 24.11 -6.09
N SER A 322 -14.02 23.90 -6.77
CA SER A 322 -14.71 22.60 -6.77
C SER A 322 -13.90 21.57 -7.55
N GLY A 323 -13.69 20.38 -6.97
CA GLY A 323 -12.95 19.31 -7.63
C GLY A 323 -11.43 19.49 -7.66
N GLN A 324 -10.90 20.48 -6.93
CA GLN A 324 -9.46 20.73 -6.82
C GLN A 324 -8.78 19.57 -6.10
N GLY A 325 -7.65 19.09 -6.62
CA GLY A 325 -6.88 18.04 -6.01
C GLY A 325 -6.38 18.41 -4.61
N VAL A 326 -6.37 17.44 -3.70
CA VAL A 326 -5.84 17.55 -2.35
C VAL A 326 -4.88 16.39 -2.12
N SER A 327 -3.67 16.69 -1.65
CA SER A 327 -2.69 15.69 -1.25
C SER A 327 -2.03 16.09 0.07
N LEU A 328 -1.18 15.22 0.61
CA LEU A 328 -0.11 15.65 1.51
C LEU A 328 0.73 16.73 0.82
N LYS A 329 1.42 17.56 1.61
CA LYS A 329 2.39 18.52 1.08
C LYS A 329 3.33 17.85 0.06
N TYR A 330 3.51 18.52 -1.06
CA TYR A 330 4.30 18.05 -2.19
C TYR A 330 5.15 19.19 -2.77
N ASN A 331 6.14 18.87 -3.57
CA ASN A 331 6.94 19.84 -4.31
C ASN A 331 6.58 19.77 -5.79
N GLY A 332 6.88 20.82 -6.55
CA GLY A 332 6.57 20.85 -7.98
C GLY A 332 5.08 20.94 -8.28
N ASN A 333 4.64 20.17 -9.27
CA ASN A 333 3.29 20.23 -9.85
C ASN A 333 2.33 19.21 -9.26
N ALA A 334 2.83 18.06 -8.78
CA ALA A 334 2.03 16.99 -8.20
C ALA A 334 2.88 16.14 -7.25
N PRO A 335 2.28 15.32 -6.38
CA PRO A 335 3.06 14.43 -5.51
C PRO A 335 3.91 13.44 -6.31
N ASP A 336 5.07 13.08 -5.79
CA ASP A 336 5.88 12.02 -6.37
C ASP A 336 5.23 10.64 -6.16
N ILE A 337 5.53 9.72 -7.08
CA ILE A 337 5.26 8.29 -6.90
C ILE A 337 6.41 7.68 -6.11
N GLY A 338 6.11 7.00 -4.99
CA GLY A 338 7.10 6.40 -4.11
C GLY A 338 7.07 6.96 -2.70
N ALA A 339 8.02 6.53 -1.87
CA ALA A 339 8.03 6.82 -0.43
C ALA A 339 8.58 8.21 -0.06
N PHE A 340 9.24 8.87 -1.00
CA PHE A 340 9.91 10.14 -0.78
C PHE A 340 9.41 11.17 -1.77
N GLU A 341 9.24 12.39 -1.29
CA GLU A 341 9.01 13.56 -2.12
C GLU A 341 10.37 14.19 -2.44
N SER A 342 10.62 14.44 -3.73
CA SER A 342 11.86 15.06 -4.20
C SER A 342 11.82 16.57 -4.05
N GLU A 343 12.97 17.23 -4.02
CA GLU A 343 13.04 18.67 -4.27
C GLU A 343 12.78 18.87 -5.77
N GLY A 344 11.74 19.64 -6.12
CA GLY A 344 11.27 19.84 -7.50
C GLY A 344 12.22 20.58 -8.43
#